data_AF-A0A1G3ISX7-F1
#
_entry.id   AF-A0A1G3ISX7-F1
#
_cell.length_a   1.000
_cell.length_b   1.000
_cell.length_c   1.000
_cell.angle_alpha   90.00
_cell.angle_beta   90.00
_cell.angle_gamma   90.00
#
_symmetry.space_group_name_H-M   'P 1'
#
loop_
_entity.id
_entity.type
_entity.pdbx_description
1 polymer ?
#
loop_
_entity_poly.entity_id
_entity_poly.type
_entity_poly.pdbx_seq_one_letter_code
_entity_poly.pdbx_strand_id
1 'polypeptide(L)'
;MDLLDFDQAELYFDEPLAQDVARLLVDAADAYGTEASESYLLRANLMAPQHLMVLVALYRYYFYQHRLDDALLVAESAMAVVGRRLEFPDSWVNMREENIGAGVIRSMGLVRFYLMVLKAAG
;
A
#
# COMPACT_ATOMS: atom_id res chain seq x y z
N MET A 1 -19.48 22.16 10.79
CA MET A 1 -18.46 21.14 10.53
C MET A 1 -19.17 20.05 9.75
N ASP A 2 -19.00 20.04 8.43
CA ASP A 2 -19.58 19.01 7.57
C ASP A 2 -18.71 17.76 7.67
N LEU A 3 -19.32 16.63 8.07
CA LEU A 3 -18.64 15.35 8.23
C LEU A 3 -18.27 14.69 6.89
N LEU A 4 -18.73 15.28 5.78
CA LEU A 4 -18.49 14.83 4.41
C LEU A 4 -17.52 15.75 3.65
N ASP A 5 -17.06 16.83 4.28
CA ASP A 5 -16.02 17.68 3.72
C ASP A 5 -14.67 17.03 3.98
N PHE A 6 -14.35 16.03 3.16
CA PHE A 6 -13.05 15.39 3.16
C PHE A 6 -12.06 16.34 2.50
N ASP A 7 -11.59 17.30 3.28
CA ASP A 7 -10.38 18.07 2.98
C ASP A 7 -9.32 17.13 2.43
N GLN A 8 -8.63 17.57 1.38
CA GLN A 8 -7.68 16.82 0.53
C GLN A 8 -6.65 16.02 1.36
N ALA A 9 -7.06 14.87 1.90
CA ALA A 9 -6.18 14.02 2.66
C ALA A 9 -5.19 13.41 1.68
N GLU A 10 -3.91 13.74 1.86
CA GLU A 10 -2.80 13.19 1.07
C GLU A 10 -2.95 11.66 0.98
N LEU A 11 -3.02 11.17 -0.26
CA LEU A 11 -3.20 9.77 -0.57
C LEU A 11 -1.84 9.12 -0.80
N TYR A 12 -1.80 7.78 -0.73
CA TYR A 12 -0.56 7.02 -0.89
C TYR A 12 0.13 7.20 -2.25
N PHE A 13 -0.59 7.72 -3.24
CA PHE A 13 -0.08 8.00 -4.59
C PHE A 13 0.36 9.46 -4.79
N ASP A 14 0.17 10.32 -3.80
CA ASP A 14 0.69 11.70 -3.80
C ASP A 14 2.15 11.75 -3.32
N GLU A 15 2.65 10.66 -2.70
CA GLU A 15 4.05 10.52 -2.27
C GLU A 15 5.01 10.60 -3.49
N PRO A 16 6.06 11.44 -3.45
CA PRO A 16 7.01 11.55 -4.55
C PRO A 16 7.71 10.23 -4.86
N LEU A 17 7.62 9.81 -6.12
CA LEU A 17 8.25 8.60 -6.62
C LEU A 17 9.45 8.93 -7.51
N ALA A 18 10.59 8.27 -7.28
CA ALA A 18 11.76 8.41 -8.12
C ALA A 18 11.44 8.00 -9.57
N GLN A 19 11.95 8.76 -10.54
CA GLN A 19 11.57 8.63 -11.96
C GLN A 19 11.90 7.25 -12.55
N ASP A 20 12.99 6.65 -12.10
CA ASP A 20 13.40 5.30 -12.47
C ASP A 20 12.44 4.23 -11.94
N VAL A 21 11.99 4.35 -10.69
CA VAL A 21 10.96 3.48 -10.11
C VAL A 21 9.61 3.67 -10.81
N ALA A 22 9.22 4.92 -11.10
CA ALA A 22 8.00 5.21 -11.83
C ALA A 22 8.01 4.57 -13.23
N ARG A 23 9.15 4.62 -13.94
CA ARG A 23 9.30 3.97 -15.24
C ARG A 23 9.17 2.45 -15.15
N LEU A 24 9.75 1.82 -14.12
CA LEU A 24 9.55 0.37 -13.90
C LEU A 24 8.08 0.01 -13.67
N LEU A 25 7.31 0.84 -12.97
CA LEU A 25 5.87 0.60 -12.80
C LEU A 25 5.09 0.72 -14.12
N VAL A 26 5.48 1.65 -14.99
CA VAL A 26 4.91 1.77 -16.35
C VAL A 26 5.29 0.57 -17.21
N ASP A 27 6.58 0.20 -17.25
CA ASP A 27 7.08 -0.96 -18.00
C ASP A 27 6.39 -2.26 -17.54
N ALA A 28 6.14 -2.40 -16.23
CA ALA A 28 5.38 -3.53 -15.68
C ALA A 28 3.93 -3.59 -16.17
N ALA A 29 3.26 -2.43 -16.25
CA ALA A 29 1.88 -2.32 -16.73
C ALA A 29 1.78 -2.62 -18.23
N ASP A 30 2.70 -2.09 -19.03
CA ASP A 30 2.77 -2.33 -20.48
C ASP A 30 3.08 -3.80 -20.80
N ALA A 31 3.88 -4.45 -19.95
CA ALA A 31 4.21 -5.87 -20.07
C ALA A 31 3.18 -6.81 -19.40
N TYR A 32 2.05 -6.30 -18.90
CA TYR A 32 1.07 -7.12 -18.17
C TYR A 32 0.58 -8.29 -19.02
N GLY A 33 0.48 -9.48 -18.40
CA GLY A 33 0.19 -10.75 -19.08
C GLY A 33 1.43 -11.47 -19.64
N THR A 34 2.63 -10.89 -19.48
CA THR A 34 3.91 -11.55 -19.77
C THR A 34 4.73 -11.77 -18.51
N GLU A 35 5.71 -12.69 -18.57
CA GLU A 35 6.64 -12.94 -17.48
C GLU A 35 7.51 -11.72 -17.13
N ALA A 36 7.70 -10.78 -18.06
CA ALA A 36 8.51 -9.58 -17.84
C ALA A 36 7.87 -8.62 -16.81
N SER A 37 6.54 -8.62 -16.69
CA SER A 37 5.80 -7.73 -15.77
C SER A 37 6.25 -7.92 -14.31
N GLU A 38 6.37 -9.16 -13.84
CA GLU A 38 6.84 -9.44 -12.47
C GLU A 38 8.26 -8.94 -12.24
N SER A 39 9.14 -9.14 -13.21
CA SER A 39 10.55 -8.71 -13.12
C SER A 39 10.68 -7.20 -12.93
N TYR A 40 9.88 -6.40 -13.66
CA TYR A 40 9.85 -4.95 -13.49
C TYR A 40 9.33 -4.53 -12.11
N LEU A 41 8.26 -5.17 -11.61
CA LEU A 41 7.72 -4.89 -10.28
C LEU A 41 8.70 -5.25 -9.15
N LEU A 42 9.38 -6.39 -9.25
CA LEU A 42 10.38 -6.81 -8.27
C LEU A 42 11.60 -5.88 -8.27
N ARG A 43 12.00 -5.37 -9.44
CA ARG A 43 13.04 -4.32 -9.53
C ARG A 43 12.60 -3.02 -8.87
N ALA A 44 11.37 -2.58 -9.12
CA ALA A 44 10.81 -1.40 -8.45
C ALA A 44 10.80 -1.58 -6.92
N ASN A 45 10.43 -2.77 -6.46
CA ASN A 45 10.41 -3.12 -5.03
C ASN A 45 11.81 -3.20 -4.40
N LEU A 46 12.82 -3.65 -5.14
CA LEU A 46 14.20 -3.61 -4.66
C LEU A 46 14.68 -2.16 -4.44
N MET A 47 14.26 -1.24 -5.30
CA MET A 47 14.65 0.17 -5.24
C MET A 47 13.83 0.96 -4.20
N ALA A 48 12.55 0.65 -4.03
CA ALA A 48 11.64 1.36 -3.15
C ALA A 48 10.70 0.40 -2.39
N PRO A 49 11.24 -0.46 -1.50
CA PRO A 49 10.49 -1.57 -0.88
C PRO A 49 9.39 -1.13 0.08
N GLN A 50 9.41 0.13 0.50
CA GLN A 50 8.43 0.70 1.44
C GLN A 50 7.52 1.74 0.77
N HIS A 51 7.63 1.94 -0.54
CA HIS A 51 6.81 2.91 -1.26
C HIS A 51 5.45 2.31 -1.58
N LEU A 52 4.37 2.96 -1.14
CA LEU A 52 3.02 2.38 -1.18
C LEU A 52 2.54 2.15 -2.62
N MET A 53 2.86 3.01 -3.59
CA MET A 53 2.56 2.72 -5.00
C MET A 53 3.19 1.42 -5.52
N VAL A 54 4.41 1.08 -5.08
CA VAL A 54 5.11 -0.13 -5.51
C VAL A 54 4.46 -1.37 -4.89
N LEU A 55 4.16 -1.31 -3.59
CA LEU A 55 3.45 -2.37 -2.89
C LEU A 55 2.04 -2.58 -3.45
N VAL A 56 1.30 -1.51 -3.77
CA VAL A 56 -0.02 -1.62 -4.41
C VAL A 56 0.08 -2.24 -5.80
N ALA A 57 1.08 -1.87 -6.60
CA ALA A 57 1.29 -2.46 -7.92
C ALA A 57 1.58 -3.97 -7.85
N LEU A 58 2.48 -4.39 -6.95
CA LEU A 58 2.77 -5.80 -6.67
C LEU A 58 1.54 -6.56 -6.19
N TYR A 59 0.81 -6.01 -5.21
CA TYR A 59 -0.41 -6.60 -4.68
C TYR A 59 -1.42 -6.87 -5.80
N ARG A 60 -1.69 -5.86 -6.65
CA ARG A 60 -2.64 -6.00 -7.78
C ARG A 60 -2.18 -7.03 -8.79
N TYR A 61 -0.88 -7.07 -9.10
CA TYR A 61 -0.31 -8.05 -10.01
C TYR A 61 -0.54 -9.49 -9.53
N TYR A 62 -0.22 -9.78 -8.26
CA TYR A 62 -0.43 -11.11 -7.70
C TYR A 62 -1.91 -11.45 -7.54
N PHE A 63 -2.71 -10.50 -7.05
CA PHE A 63 -4.14 -10.70 -6.83
C PHE A 63 -4.88 -11.02 -8.13
N TYR A 64 -4.63 -10.27 -9.22
CA TYR A 64 -5.28 -10.52 -10.51
C TYR A 64 -4.83 -11.82 -11.19
N GLN A 65 -3.68 -12.36 -10.82
CA GLN A 65 -3.22 -13.67 -11.28
C GLN A 65 -3.59 -14.82 -10.34
N HIS A 66 -4.45 -14.57 -9.35
CA HIS A 66 -4.86 -15.57 -8.36
C HIS A 66 -3.70 -16.15 -7.52
N ARG A 67 -2.56 -15.44 -7.44
CA ARG A 67 -1.44 -15.78 -6.56
C ARG A 67 -1.68 -15.16 -5.18
N LEU A 68 -2.68 -15.69 -4.47
CA LEU A 68 -3.19 -15.08 -3.24
C LEU A 68 -2.17 -15.08 -2.09
N ASP A 69 -1.36 -16.13 -1.97
CA ASP A 69 -0.31 -16.19 -0.93
C ASP A 69 0.71 -15.07 -1.12
N ASP A 70 1.14 -14.81 -2.36
CA ASP A 70 2.05 -13.71 -2.68
C ASP A 70 1.39 -12.34 -2.45
N ALA A 71 0.11 -12.20 -2.80
CA ALA A 71 -0.64 -10.98 -2.55
C ALA A 71 -0.75 -10.68 -1.04
N LEU A 72 -0.94 -11.71 -0.20
CA LEU A 72 -0.99 -11.57 1.26
C LEU A 72 0.35 -11.08 1.83
N LEU A 73 1.49 -11.62 1.37
CA LEU A 73 2.81 -11.15 1.79
C LEU A 73 3.03 -9.65 1.48
N VAL A 74 2.53 -9.19 0.33
CA VAL A 74 2.61 -7.76 -0.04
C VAL A 74 1.65 -6.93 0.80
N ALA A 75 0.44 -7.44 1.09
CA ALA A 75 -0.53 -6.77 1.97
C ALA A 75 0.03 -6.59 3.39
N GLU A 76 0.67 -7.63 3.95
CA GLU A 76 1.36 -7.56 5.26
C GLU A 76 2.47 -6.52 5.25
N SER A 77 3.27 -6.47 4.17
CA SER A 77 4.32 -5.45 3.99
C SER A 77 3.73 -4.03 3.96
N ALA A 78 2.64 -3.82 3.22
CA ALA A 78 1.95 -2.54 3.14
C ALA A 78 1.35 -2.13 4.50
N MET A 79 0.72 -3.06 5.22
CA MET A 79 0.23 -2.84 6.58
C MET A 79 1.36 -2.48 7.54
N ALA A 80 2.50 -3.16 7.47
CA ALA A 80 3.64 -2.85 8.33
C ALA A 80 4.21 -1.45 8.07
N VAL A 81 4.31 -1.04 6.80
CA VAL A 81 4.74 0.32 6.42
C VAL A 81 3.78 1.36 6.99
N VAL A 82 2.48 1.19 6.76
CA VAL A 82 1.47 2.16 7.17
C VAL A 82 1.27 2.17 8.68
N GLY A 83 1.30 0.99 9.32
CA GLY A 83 1.21 0.86 10.77
C GLY A 83 2.34 1.61 11.48
N ARG A 84 3.58 1.52 10.98
CA ARG A 84 4.70 2.33 11.50
C ARG A 84 4.46 3.83 11.32
N ARG A 85 4.00 4.27 10.14
CA ARG A 85 3.71 5.70 9.86
C ARG A 85 2.59 6.25 10.77
N LEU A 86 1.62 5.41 11.14
CA LEU A 86 0.50 5.77 12.00
C LEU A 86 0.73 5.51 13.50
N GLU A 87 1.88 4.94 13.87
CA GLU A 87 2.19 4.47 15.23
C GLU A 87 1.15 3.47 15.76
N PHE A 88 0.67 2.59 14.89
CA PHE A 88 -0.19 1.48 15.27
C PHE A 88 0.61 0.36 15.93
N PRO A 89 -0.03 -0.46 16.78
CA PRO A 89 0.58 -1.70 17.27
C PRO A 89 1.01 -2.61 16.12
N ASP A 90 2.08 -3.38 16.32
CA ASP A 90 2.63 -4.31 15.31
C ASP A 90 1.63 -5.36 14.83
N SER A 91 0.66 -5.72 15.69
CA SER A 91 -0.43 -6.63 15.35
C SER A 91 -1.77 -5.91 15.44
N TRP A 92 -2.58 -6.06 14.39
CA TRP A 92 -3.94 -5.54 14.35
C TRP A 92 -4.82 -6.11 15.46
N VAL A 93 -4.51 -7.29 16.00
CA VAL A 93 -5.23 -7.89 17.14
C VAL A 93 -5.13 -7.02 18.40
N ASN A 94 -4.06 -6.23 18.52
CA ASN A 94 -3.84 -5.30 19.63
C ASN A 94 -4.39 -3.89 19.35
N MET A 95 -5.01 -3.66 18.20
CA MET A 95 -5.55 -2.35 17.81
C MET A 95 -6.74 -1.98 18.69
N ARG A 96 -6.79 -0.71 19.12
CA ARG A 96 -7.90 -0.14 19.88
C ARG A 96 -8.42 1.12 19.21
N GLU A 97 -9.60 1.56 19.62
CA GLU A 97 -10.24 2.77 19.09
C GLU A 97 -9.35 4.01 19.30
N GLU A 98 -8.60 4.09 20.41
CA GLU A 98 -7.69 5.21 20.67
C GLU A 98 -6.54 5.26 19.66
N ASN A 99 -6.06 4.11 19.19
CA ASN A 99 -5.05 4.05 18.13
C ASN A 99 -5.60 4.62 16.83
N ILE A 100 -6.82 4.22 16.44
CA ILE A 100 -7.47 4.72 15.22
C ILE A 100 -7.71 6.23 15.31
N GLY A 101 -8.22 6.71 16.45
CA GLY A 101 -8.41 8.14 16.71
C GLY A 101 -7.11 8.92 16.56
N ALA A 102 -6.02 8.45 17.17
CA ALA A 102 -4.70 9.07 17.03
C ALA A 102 -4.17 9.01 15.59
N GLY A 103 -4.39 7.90 14.88
CA GLY A 103 -3.99 7.73 13.48
C GLY A 103 -4.70 8.69 12.54
N VAL A 104 -5.99 8.97 12.77
CA VAL A 104 -6.77 9.91 11.95
C VAL A 104 -6.21 11.33 12.03
N ILE A 105 -5.75 11.74 13.22
CA ILE A 105 -5.09 13.05 13.41
C ILE A 105 -3.77 13.13 12.62
N ARG A 106 -3.10 12.00 12.39
CA ARG A 106 -1.86 11.93 11.59
C ARG A 106 -2.15 11.92 10.09
N SER A 107 -3.01 11.00 9.65
CA SER A 107 -3.44 10.90 8.26
C SER A 107 -4.68 10.03 8.14
N MET A 108 -5.82 10.66 7.85
CA MET A 108 -7.05 9.94 7.52
C MET A 108 -6.88 9.06 6.26
N GLY A 109 -6.10 9.51 5.27
CA GLY A 109 -5.82 8.76 4.04
C GLY A 109 -5.12 7.42 4.33
N LEU A 110 -4.08 7.44 5.16
CA LEU A 110 -3.35 6.25 5.56
C LEU A 110 -4.16 5.33 6.49
N VAL A 111 -4.98 5.87 7.40
CA VAL A 111 -5.87 5.04 8.22
C VAL A 111 -6.85 4.25 7.33
N ARG A 112 -7.47 4.92 6.36
CA ARG A 112 -8.37 4.27 5.40
C ARG A 112 -7.63 3.21 4.59
N PHE A 113 -6.44 3.53 4.09
CA PHE A 113 -5.60 2.57 3.39
C PHE A 113 -5.33 1.33 4.26
N TYR A 114 -4.87 1.51 5.50
CA TYR A 114 -4.59 0.40 6.42
C TYR A 114 -5.80 -0.51 6.61
N LEU A 115 -6.98 0.07 6.88
CA LEU A 115 -8.21 -0.70 7.10
C LEU A 115 -8.68 -1.42 5.83
N MET A 116 -8.49 -0.82 4.65
CA MET A 116 -8.78 -1.48 3.37
C MET A 116 -7.84 -2.67 3.11
N VAL A 117 -6.55 -2.54 3.41
CA VAL A 117 -5.59 -3.64 3.28
C VAL A 117 -5.86 -4.73 4.30
N LEU A 118 -6.14 -4.38 5.56
CA LEU A 118 -6.54 -5.34 6.61
C LEU A 118 -7.76 -6.16 6.20
N LYS A 119 -8.80 -5.48 5.66
CA LYS A 119 -9.99 -6.15 5.12
C LYS A 119 -9.66 -7.13 4.00
N ALA A 120 -8.65 -6.82 3.17
CA ALA A 120 -8.23 -7.69 2.08
C ALA A 120 -7.35 -8.86 2.55
N ALA A 121 -6.62 -8.69 3.66
CA ALA A 121 -5.71 -9.69 4.22
C ALA A 121 -6.43 -10.81 5.01
N GLY A 122 -7.65 -10.56 5.50
CA GLY A 122 -8.47 -11.54 6.21
C GLY A 122 -8.72 -11.19 7.67
#